data_AF-A0A316Z3W1-F1
#
_entry.id   AF-A0A316Z3W1-F1
#
_cell.length_a   1.000
_cell.length_b   1.000
_cell.length_c   1.000
_cell.angle_alpha   90.00
_cell.angle_beta   90.00
_cell.angle_gamma   90.00
#
_symmetry.space_group_name_H-M   'P 1'
#
loop_
_entity.id
_entity.type
_entity.pdbx_description
1 polymer ?
#
loop_
_entity_poly.entity_id
_entity_poly.type
_entity_poly.pdbx_seq_one_letter_code
_entity_poly.pdbx_strand_id
1 'polypeptide(L)' 'DIGDMPYRIAKPVLESCRAEQLVVLEEASPHLLESTEELWRKLALADFATVRREEAAGVYERKPPRSWRKHYLV' A
#
# COMPACT_ATOMS: atom_id res chain seq x y z
N ASP A 1 11.78 2.94 13.63
CA ASP A 1 12.68 2.60 12.52
C ASP A 1 12.77 1.09 12.41
N ILE A 2 12.64 0.54 11.20
CA ILE A 2 12.79 -0.90 10.91
C ILE A 2 14.27 -1.25 10.57
N GLY A 3 15.15 -0.26 10.44
CA GLY A 3 16.57 -0.46 10.15
C GLY A 3 16.79 -1.07 8.75
N ASP A 4 17.90 -1.79 8.55
CA ASP A 4 18.21 -2.53 7.31
C ASP A 4 17.46 -3.87 7.18
N MET A 5 16.34 -4.04 7.90
CA MET A 5 15.59 -5.29 7.86
C MET A 5 15.02 -5.51 6.44
N PRO A 6 15.30 -6.66 5.81
CA PRO A 6 14.76 -6.95 4.49
C PRO A 6 13.23 -6.90 4.50
N TYR A 7 12.64 -6.28 3.47
CA TYR A 7 11.18 -6.16 3.33
C TYR A 7 10.45 -7.49 3.55
N ARG A 8 11.03 -8.61 3.13
CA ARG A 8 10.47 -9.96 3.31
C ARG A 8 10.19 -10.32 4.76
N ILE A 9 11.01 -9.82 5.69
CA ILE A 9 10.86 -10.04 7.14
C ILE A 9 9.87 -9.03 7.74
N ALA A 10 9.89 -7.79 7.27
CA ALA A 10 8.96 -6.75 7.71
C ALA A 10 7.53 -6.94 7.17
N LYS A 11 7.37 -7.56 6.00
CA LYS A 11 6.11 -7.74 5.27
C LYS A 11 4.92 -8.18 6.13
N PRO A 12 4.98 -9.27 6.93
CA PRO A 12 3.84 -9.68 7.73
C PRO A 12 3.41 -8.62 8.76
N VAL A 13 4.37 -7.85 9.28
CA VAL A 13 4.07 -6.73 10.18
C VAL A 13 3.45 -5.58 9.40
N LEU A 14 4.03 -5.22 8.24
CA LEU A 14 3.52 -4.15 7.38
C LEU A 14 2.11 -4.45 6.84
N GLU A 15 1.79 -5.71 6.55
CA GLU A 15 0.45 -6.16 6.15
C GLU A 15 -0.60 -6.01 7.25
N SER A 16 -0.17 -6.02 8.51
CA SER A 16 -1.04 -5.79 9.67
C SER A 16 -1.17 -4.32 10.07
N CYS A 17 -0.37 -3.43 9.46
CA CYS A 17 -0.40 -2.01 9.77
C CYS A 17 -1.63 -1.33 9.19
N ARG A 18 -2.21 -0.40 9.97
CA ARG A 18 -3.16 0.57 9.44
C ARG A 18 -2.45 1.57 8.53
N ALA A 19 -3.18 2.20 7.62
CA ALA A 19 -2.65 3.19 6.69
C ALA A 19 -1.77 4.25 7.37
N GLU A 20 -2.25 4.82 8.48
CA GLU A 20 -1.53 5.83 9.29
C GLU A 20 -0.16 5.33 9.78
N GLN A 21 -0.10 4.07 10.22
CA GLN A 21 1.13 3.45 10.71
C GLN A 21 2.09 3.16 9.56
N LEU A 22 1.56 2.77 8.39
CA LEU A 22 2.34 2.52 7.19
C LEU A 22 2.98 3.81 6.67
N VAL A 23 2.29 4.96 6.72
CA VAL A 23 2.87 6.28 6.38
C VAL A 23 4.11 6.58 7.25
N VAL A 24 3.98 6.44 8.57
CA VAL A 24 5.09 6.72 9.50
C VAL A 24 6.28 5.79 9.26
N LEU A 25 6.01 4.52 8.93
CA LEU A 25 7.06 3.55 8.63
C LEU A 25 7.77 3.86 7.31
N GLU A 26 7.05 4.29 6.29
CA GLU A 26 7.64 4.70 5.01
C GLU A 26 8.50 5.96 5.13
N GLU A 27 8.11 6.92 5.98
CA GLU A 27 8.90 8.11 6.29
C GLU A 27 10.19 7.75 7.02
N ALA A 28 10.14 6.78 7.94
CA ALA A 28 11.30 6.30 8.68
C ALA A 28 12.21 5.38 7.83
N SER A 29 11.66 4.67 6.84
CA SER A 29 12.38 3.65 6.07
C SER A 29 12.04 3.74 4.57
N PRO A 30 12.59 4.74 3.84
CA PRO A 30 12.24 5.02 2.44
C PRO A 30 12.54 3.86 1.46
N HIS A 31 13.47 2.98 1.81
CA HIS A 31 13.83 1.82 1.00
C HIS A 31 12.70 0.77 0.89
N LEU A 32 11.64 0.90 1.71
CA LEU A 32 10.47 0.02 1.65
C LEU A 32 9.40 0.51 0.64
N LEU A 33 9.51 1.73 0.11
CA LEU A 33 8.48 2.39 -0.71
C LEU A 33 8.04 1.60 -1.95
N GLU A 34 8.97 0.96 -2.67
CA GLU A 34 8.59 0.15 -3.84
C GLU A 34 7.81 -1.10 -3.45
N SER A 35 8.07 -1.63 -2.25
CA SER A 35 7.46 -2.88 -1.78
C SER A 35 6.16 -2.64 -1.02
N THR A 36 5.88 -1.42 -0.57
CA THR A 36 4.64 -1.06 0.14
C THR A 36 3.49 -0.69 -0.80
N GLU A 37 3.74 -0.44 -2.09
CA GLU A 37 2.68 -0.17 -3.09
C GLU A 37 1.61 -1.26 -3.15
N GLU A 38 1.99 -2.55 -3.02
CA GLU A 38 1.00 -3.64 -2.95
C GLU A 38 0.15 -3.59 -1.68
N LEU A 39 0.70 -3.09 -0.57
CA LEU A 39 0.01 -2.97 0.71
C LEU A 39 -1.03 -1.87 0.62
N TRP A 40 -0.69 -0.74 0.00
CA TRP A 40 -1.64 0.34 -0.27
C TRP A 40 -2.80 -0.11 -1.16
N ARG A 41 -2.55 -0.95 -2.18
CA ARG A 41 -3.63 -1.55 -2.98
C ARG A 41 -4.55 -2.43 -2.12
N LYS A 42 -3.97 -3.29 -1.27
CA LYS A 42 -4.75 -4.15 -0.36
C LYS A 42 -5.60 -3.34 0.60
N LEU A 43 -5.03 -2.28 1.19
CA LEU A 43 -5.76 -1.34 2.05
C LEU A 43 -6.89 -0.64 1.28
N ALA A 44 -6.63 -0.13 0.07
CA ALA A 44 -7.64 0.52 -0.75
C ALA A 44 -8.81 -0.42 -1.08
N LEU A 45 -8.49 -1.68 -1.40
CA LEU A 45 -9.50 -2.71 -1.64
C LEU A 45 -10.25 -3.10 -0.37
N ALA A 46 -9.63 -3.04 0.81
CA ALA A 46 -10.31 -3.32 2.09
C ALA A 46 -11.26 -2.17 2.47
N ASP A 47 -10.80 -0.93 2.36
CA ASP A 47 -11.48 0.23 2.95
C ASP A 47 -12.50 0.88 2.00
N PHE A 48 -12.27 0.82 0.69
CA PHE A 48 -13.11 1.52 -0.29
C PHE A 48 -13.89 0.56 -1.20
N ALA A 49 -15.21 0.52 -1.01
CA ALA A 49 -16.11 -0.26 -1.87
C ALA A 49 -16.13 0.21 -3.34
N THR A 50 -15.84 1.48 -3.60
CA THR A 50 -15.64 2.03 -4.96
C THR A 50 -14.43 1.39 -5.63
N VAL A 51 -13.29 1.35 -4.95
CA VAL A 51 -12.05 0.74 -5.44
C VAL A 51 -12.28 -0.74 -5.77
N ARG A 52 -12.96 -1.50 -4.89
CA ARG A 52 -13.31 -2.90 -5.19
C ARG A 52 -14.14 -3.07 -6.46
N ARG A 53 -15.12 -2.20 -6.68
CA ARG A 53 -15.97 -2.25 -7.88
C ARG A 53 -15.19 -1.90 -9.15
N GLU A 54 -14.32 -0.90 -9.07
CA GLU A 54 -13.46 -0.49 -10.20
C GLU A 54 -12.44 -1.57 -10.55
N GLU A 55 -11.84 -2.22 -9.54
CA GLU A 55 -10.96 -3.37 -9.71
C GLU A 55 -11.70 -4.53 -10.38
N ALA A 56 -12.88 -4.90 -9.90
CA ALA A 56 -13.70 -5.96 -10.49
C ALA A 56 -14.14 -5.64 -11.93
N ALA A 57 -14.25 -4.35 -12.29
CA ALA A 57 -14.53 -3.89 -13.64
C ALA A 57 -13.28 -3.78 -14.53
N GLY A 58 -12.09 -4.13 -14.02
CA GLY A 58 -10.82 -4.07 -14.74
C GLY A 58 -10.32 -2.65 -15.01
N VAL A 59 -10.77 -1.65 -14.24
CA VAL A 59 -10.37 -0.25 -14.42
C VAL A 59 -8.87 -0.09 -14.20
N TYR A 60 -8.34 -0.67 -13.13
CA TYR A 60 -6.92 -0.56 -12.77
C TYR A 60 -6.00 -1.43 -13.63
N GLU A 61 -6.53 -2.43 -14.34
CA GLU A 61 -5.76 -3.15 -15.38
C GLU A 61 -5.54 -2.27 -16.61
N ARG A 62 -6.57 -1.52 -17.02
CA ARG A 62 -6.50 -0.62 -18.18
C ARG A 62 -5.77 0.68 -17.87
N LYS A 63 -5.96 1.20 -16.65
CA LYS A 63 -5.42 2.47 -16.20
C LYS A 63 -5.01 2.37 -14.73
N PRO A 64 -3.85 1.73 -14.44
CA PRO A 64 -3.37 1.63 -13.07
C PRO A 64 -3.07 3.03 -12.51
N PRO A 65 -3.29 3.24 -11.20
CA PRO A 65 -2.86 4.47 -10.55
C PRO A 65 -1.33 4.57 -10.60
N ARG A 66 -0.82 5.81 -10.62
CA ARG A 66 0.63 6.06 -10.57
C ARG A 66 1.26 5.68 -9.23
N SER A 67 0.46 5.65 -8.17
CA SER A 67 0.84 5.18 -6.84
C SER A 67 -0.45 4.86 -6.08
N TRP A 68 -0.54 3.65 -5.52
CA TRP A 68 -1.65 3.24 -4.68
C TRP A 68 -1.69 4.03 -3.38
N ARG A 69 -0.52 4.41 -2.84
CA ARG A 69 -0.45 5.33 -1.68
C ARG A 69 -1.15 6.64 -1.98
N LYS A 70 -0.80 7.29 -3.09
CA LYS A 70 -1.43 8.56 -3.47
C LYS A 70 -2.92 8.38 -3.75
N HIS A 71 -3.30 7.28 -4.41
CA HIS A 71 -4.70 6.98 -4.69
C HIS A 71 -5.53 6.76 -3.40
N TYR A 72 -4.93 6.16 -2.37
CA TYR A 72 -5.57 5.92 -1.08
C TYR A 72 -5.73 7.20 -0.24
N LEU A 73 -4.76 8.11 -0.30
CA LEU A 73 -4.70 9.32 0.54
C LEU A 73 -5.44 10.54 -0.06
N VAL A 74 -6.03 10.41 -1.25
CA VAL A 74 -6.75 11.49 -1.97
C VAL A 74 -8.23 11.54 -1.57
#